data_AF-A0A7X1NXC6-F1
#
_entry.id   AF-A0A7X1NXC6-F1
#
_cell.length_a   1.000
_cell.length_b   1.000
_cell.length_c   1.000
_cell.angle_alpha   90.00
_cell.angle_beta   90.00
_cell.angle_gamma   90.00
#
_symmetry.space_group_name_H-M   'P 1'
#
loop_
_entity.id
_entity.type
_entity.pdbx_description
1 polymer ?
#
loop_
_entity_poly.entity_id
_entity_poly.type
_entity_poly.pdbx_seq_one_letter_code
_entity_poly.pdbx_strand_id
1 'polypeptide(L)'
;MRLMVRPRRYEHVLRVAELACQIACANGLDEARAYAAGLLHDIARDLPDAELLRLAPPECAIDVGHPLALHGRAARTLLERWGYPDAVVLEAVEDHTTGPRGGNPVAACVYIADVSEPGRGVNADIRELALCDLGAALNRAIVSKVTYLQGRGIQVHPRTLRAYHALPEFCPPACDLPGVS
;
A
#
# COMPACT_ATOMS: atom_id res chain seq x y z
N MET A 1 -19.72 5.13 -17.57
CA MET A 1 -18.54 4.67 -16.82
C MET A 1 -18.92 3.37 -16.12
N ARG A 2 -18.29 2.24 -16.46
CA ARG A 2 -18.59 0.94 -15.82
C ARG A 2 -17.66 0.80 -14.62
N LEU A 3 -18.23 0.59 -13.43
CA LEU A 3 -17.44 0.32 -12.23
C LEU A 3 -16.70 -1.02 -12.42
N MET A 4 -15.39 -1.03 -12.21
CA MET A 4 -14.60 -2.27 -12.21
C MET A 4 -14.62 -2.99 -10.87
N VAL A 5 -15.20 -2.34 -9.85
CA VAL A 5 -15.31 -2.84 -8.50
C VAL A 5 -16.77 -2.85 -8.03
N ARG A 6 -17.06 -3.71 -7.06
CA ARG A 6 -18.39 -3.80 -6.42
C ARG A 6 -18.75 -2.51 -5.66
N PRO A 7 -20.03 -2.21 -5.41
CA PRO A 7 -20.46 -0.96 -4.78
C PRO A 7 -19.77 -0.64 -3.43
N ARG A 8 -19.66 -1.61 -2.52
CA ARG A 8 -18.96 -1.42 -1.23
C ARG A 8 -17.48 -1.06 -1.39
N ARG A 9 -16.84 -1.60 -2.42
CA ARG A 9 -15.44 -1.31 -2.75
C ARG A 9 -15.29 0.07 -3.37
N TYR A 10 -16.27 0.51 -4.15
CA TYR A 10 -16.29 1.88 -4.68
C TYR A 10 -16.36 2.92 -3.57
N GLU A 11 -17.23 2.73 -2.55
CA GLU A 11 -17.29 3.63 -1.39
C GLU A 11 -15.97 3.65 -0.61
N HIS A 12 -15.32 2.49 -0.45
CA HIS A 12 -13.96 2.40 0.10
C HIS A 12 -12.98 3.24 -0.70
N VAL A 13 -12.94 3.07 -2.02
CA VAL A 13 -12.06 3.84 -2.92
C VAL A 13 -12.24 5.35 -2.77
N LEU A 14 -13.49 5.83 -2.69
CA LEU A 14 -13.76 7.25 -2.50
C LEU A 14 -13.22 7.77 -1.16
N ARG A 15 -13.39 7.01 -0.08
CA ARG A 15 -12.88 7.39 1.25
C ARG A 15 -11.35 7.34 1.31
N VAL A 16 -10.72 6.38 0.63
CA VAL A 16 -9.26 6.33 0.49
C VAL A 16 -8.73 7.52 -0.28
N ALA A 17 -9.35 7.86 -1.42
CA ALA A 17 -8.94 9.02 -2.22
C ALA A 17 -9.02 10.33 -1.43
N GLU A 18 -10.14 10.56 -0.75
CA GLU A 18 -10.35 11.73 0.09
C GLU A 18 -9.33 11.80 1.22
N LEU A 19 -9.14 10.69 1.95
CA LEU A 19 -8.19 10.67 3.06
C LEU A 19 -6.73 10.82 2.59
N ALA A 20 -6.34 10.19 1.48
CA ALA A 20 -5.01 10.34 0.92
C ALA A 20 -4.73 11.80 0.52
N CYS A 21 -5.72 12.49 -0.04
CA CYS A 21 -5.67 13.93 -0.34
C CYS A 21 -5.45 14.76 0.92
N GLN A 22 -6.23 14.50 1.99
CA GLN A 22 -6.11 15.21 3.27
C GLN A 22 -4.74 14.99 3.92
N ILE A 23 -4.24 13.76 3.93
CA ILE A 23 -2.90 13.44 4.43
C ILE A 23 -1.84 14.18 3.61
N ALA A 24 -1.96 14.19 2.28
CA ALA A 24 -1.02 14.91 1.42
C ALA A 24 -1.02 16.42 1.71
N CYS A 25 -2.18 17.04 1.79
CA CYS A 25 -2.35 18.45 2.13
C CYS A 25 -1.67 18.79 3.47
N ALA A 26 -1.91 17.99 4.51
CA ALA A 26 -1.38 18.24 5.84
C ALA A 26 0.16 18.13 5.92
N ASN A 27 0.77 17.40 4.99
CA ASN A 27 2.21 17.19 4.92
C ASN A 27 2.89 17.99 3.79
N GLY A 28 2.19 18.94 3.15
CA GLY A 28 2.76 19.77 2.08
C GLY A 28 3.12 19.00 0.81
N LEU A 29 2.40 17.91 0.51
CA LEU A 29 2.60 17.05 -0.66
C LEU A 29 1.57 17.35 -1.76
N ASP A 30 1.77 16.74 -2.93
CA ASP A 30 0.85 16.89 -4.07
C ASP A 30 -0.48 16.16 -3.81
N GLU A 31 -1.49 16.96 -3.43
CA GLU A 31 -2.86 16.52 -3.15
C GLU A 31 -3.52 15.82 -4.34
N ALA A 32 -3.32 16.34 -5.56
CA ALA A 32 -3.95 15.82 -6.76
C ALA A 32 -3.42 14.42 -7.10
N ARG A 33 -2.11 14.20 -6.95
CA ARG A 33 -1.50 12.88 -7.11
C ARG A 33 -1.96 11.90 -6.04
N ALA A 34 -2.05 12.33 -4.78
CA ALA A 34 -2.52 11.47 -3.70
C ALA A 34 -3.98 11.06 -3.88
N TYR A 35 -4.85 12.00 -4.25
CA TYR A 35 -6.24 11.73 -4.57
C TYR A 35 -6.36 10.77 -5.76
N ALA A 36 -5.63 11.02 -6.85
CA ALA A 36 -5.64 10.15 -8.03
C ALA A 36 -5.17 8.73 -7.71
N ALA A 37 -4.06 8.59 -6.98
CA ALA A 37 -3.55 7.29 -6.57
C ALA A 37 -4.54 6.55 -5.65
N GLY A 38 -5.18 7.26 -4.72
CA GLY A 38 -6.25 6.70 -3.88
C GLY A 38 -7.49 6.27 -4.67
N LEU A 39 -7.87 6.99 -5.73
CA LEU A 39 -8.97 6.56 -6.60
C LEU A 39 -8.65 5.29 -7.42
N LEU A 40 -7.37 5.12 -7.77
CA LEU A 40 -6.94 4.10 -8.72
C LEU A 40 -6.41 2.82 -8.06
N HIS A 41 -6.08 2.85 -6.76
CA HIS A 41 -5.37 1.76 -6.06
C HIS A 41 -6.04 0.39 -6.24
N ASP A 42 -7.36 0.34 -6.12
CA ASP A 42 -8.16 -0.90 -6.08
C ASP A 42 -8.81 -1.24 -7.43
N ILE A 43 -8.42 -0.58 -8.55
CA ILE A 43 -9.11 -0.75 -9.85
C ILE A 43 -9.07 -2.18 -10.39
N ALA A 44 -8.04 -2.95 -10.03
CA ALA A 44 -7.89 -4.36 -10.38
C ALA A 44 -8.39 -5.32 -9.29
N ARG A 45 -8.94 -4.82 -8.17
CA ARG A 45 -9.21 -5.60 -6.96
C ARG A 45 -10.18 -6.77 -7.17
N ASP A 46 -11.20 -6.57 -7.99
CA ASP A 46 -12.27 -7.54 -8.24
C ASP A 46 -12.04 -8.35 -9.55
N LEU A 47 -10.84 -8.26 -10.15
CA LEU A 47 -10.48 -9.11 -11.28
C LEU A 47 -10.33 -10.58 -10.85
N PRO A 48 -10.65 -11.55 -11.73
CA PRO A 48 -10.40 -12.96 -11.45
C PRO A 48 -8.92 -13.26 -11.22
N ASP A 49 -8.60 -14.26 -10.39
CA ASP A 49 -7.24 -14.69 -10.07
C ASP A 49 -6.36 -14.91 -11.31
N ALA A 50 -6.91 -15.56 -12.34
CA ALA A 50 -6.18 -15.78 -13.61
C ALA A 50 -5.78 -14.47 -14.30
N GLU A 51 -6.61 -13.44 -14.21
CA GLU A 51 -6.33 -12.12 -14.78
C GLU A 51 -5.31 -11.35 -13.93
N LEU A 52 -5.39 -11.46 -12.61
CA LEU A 52 -4.38 -10.90 -11.70
C LEU A 52 -2.99 -11.49 -11.99
N LEU A 53 -2.89 -12.81 -12.11
CA LEU A 53 -1.65 -13.52 -12.46
C LEU A 53 -1.11 -13.13 -13.84
N ARG A 54 -2.01 -12.88 -14.80
CA ARG A 54 -1.65 -12.46 -16.16
C ARG A 54 -1.14 -11.02 -16.21
N LEU A 55 -1.75 -10.13 -15.42
CA LEU A 55 -1.37 -8.72 -15.35
C LEU A 55 -0.13 -8.49 -14.50
N ALA A 56 0.07 -9.27 -13.44
CA ALA A 56 1.19 -9.16 -12.53
C ALA A 56 1.81 -10.54 -12.27
N PRO A 57 2.90 -10.90 -12.98
CA PRO A 57 3.58 -12.17 -12.78
C PRO A 57 4.00 -12.37 -11.31
N PRO A 58 3.77 -13.55 -10.71
CA PRO A 58 4.17 -13.85 -9.34
C PRO A 58 5.66 -13.61 -9.06
N GLU A 59 5.96 -12.97 -7.93
CA GLU A 59 7.33 -12.77 -7.43
C GLU A 59 7.66 -13.75 -6.28
N CYS A 60 6.65 -14.33 -5.65
CA CYS A 60 6.83 -15.31 -4.57
C CYS A 60 5.68 -16.33 -4.47
N ALA A 61 5.82 -17.33 -3.58
CA ALA A 61 4.79 -18.35 -3.37
C ALA A 61 3.44 -17.79 -2.88
N ILE A 62 3.45 -16.66 -2.15
CA ILE A 62 2.22 -16.00 -1.69
C ILE A 62 1.41 -15.48 -2.88
N ASP A 63 2.06 -14.94 -3.91
CA ASP A 63 1.37 -14.46 -5.10
C ASP A 63 0.67 -15.58 -5.86
N VAL A 64 1.28 -16.77 -5.89
CA VAL A 64 0.68 -17.97 -6.53
C VAL A 64 -0.48 -18.50 -5.70
N GLY A 65 -0.30 -18.62 -4.38
CA GLY A 65 -1.32 -19.16 -3.48
C GLY A 65 -2.45 -18.19 -3.13
N HIS A 66 -2.22 -16.89 -3.26
CA HIS A 66 -3.17 -15.83 -2.99
C HIS A 66 -3.05 -14.69 -4.02
N PRO A 67 -3.49 -14.91 -5.28
CA PRO A 67 -3.36 -13.92 -6.38
C PRO A 67 -3.95 -12.56 -6.08
N LEU A 68 -4.91 -12.50 -5.16
CA LEU A 68 -5.52 -11.27 -4.67
C LEU A 68 -4.50 -10.28 -4.04
N ALA A 69 -3.30 -10.72 -3.63
CA ALA A 69 -2.20 -9.84 -3.23
C ALA A 69 -1.65 -9.00 -4.40
N LEU A 70 -1.82 -9.46 -5.64
CA LEU A 70 -1.24 -8.86 -6.84
C LEU A 70 -2.01 -7.63 -7.35
N HIS A 71 -3.19 -7.33 -6.82
CA HIS A 71 -4.08 -6.31 -7.41
C HIS A 71 -3.44 -4.92 -7.54
N GLY A 72 -2.53 -4.50 -6.66
CA GLY A 72 -1.78 -3.25 -6.86
C GLY A 72 -0.88 -3.28 -8.09
N ARG A 73 -0.09 -4.34 -8.26
CA ARG A 73 0.77 -4.54 -9.45
C ARG A 73 -0.05 -4.73 -10.73
N ALA A 74 -1.19 -5.41 -10.63
CA ALA A 74 -2.11 -5.59 -11.74
C ALA A 74 -2.78 -4.26 -12.13
N ALA A 75 -3.18 -3.44 -11.15
CA ALA A 75 -3.72 -2.10 -11.35
C ALA A 75 -2.72 -1.21 -12.07
N ARG A 76 -1.45 -1.19 -11.63
CA ARG A 76 -0.36 -0.49 -12.33
C ARG A 76 -0.29 -0.89 -13.80
N THR A 77 -0.17 -2.18 -14.07
CA THR A 77 -0.03 -2.70 -15.44
C THR A 77 -1.24 -2.34 -16.32
N LEU A 78 -2.44 -2.37 -15.73
CA LEU A 78 -3.67 -1.99 -16.43
C LEU A 78 -3.68 -0.49 -16.80
N LEU A 79 -3.28 0.37 -15.86
CA LEU A 79 -3.22 1.82 -16.06
C LEU A 79 -2.16 2.20 -17.11
N GLU A 80 -0.99 1.57 -17.07
CA GLU A 80 0.05 1.75 -18.10
C GLU A 80 -0.47 1.37 -19.49
N ARG A 81 -1.21 0.25 -19.61
CA ARG A 81 -1.83 -0.16 -20.88
C ARG A 81 -2.91 0.80 -21.38
N TRP A 82 -3.55 1.55 -20.48
CA TRP A 82 -4.50 2.61 -20.84
C TRP A 82 -3.83 3.96 -21.08
N GLY A 83 -2.51 4.04 -20.98
CA GLY A 83 -1.75 5.26 -21.24
C GLY A 83 -1.75 6.26 -20.09
N TYR A 84 -1.99 5.83 -18.85
CA TYR A 84 -1.87 6.70 -17.70
C TYR A 84 -0.39 7.08 -17.46
N PRO A 85 0.00 8.36 -17.43
CA PRO A 85 1.40 8.75 -17.60
C PRO A 85 2.16 9.01 -16.29
N ASP A 86 1.48 9.20 -15.16
CA ASP A 86 2.13 9.69 -13.94
C ASP A 86 2.77 8.56 -13.14
N ALA A 87 4.10 8.47 -13.19
CA ALA A 87 4.88 7.44 -12.50
C ALA A 87 4.72 7.48 -10.97
N VAL A 88 4.55 8.66 -10.36
CA VAL A 88 4.37 8.80 -8.91
C VAL A 88 3.08 8.13 -8.46
N VAL A 89 2.01 8.34 -9.24
CA VAL A 89 0.71 7.71 -9.01
C VAL A 89 0.76 6.20 -9.28
N LEU A 90 1.38 5.78 -10.39
CA LEU A 90 1.52 4.37 -10.74
C LEU A 90 2.27 3.57 -9.67
N GLU A 91 3.35 4.14 -9.13
CA GLU A 91 4.10 3.52 -8.04
C GLU A 91 3.29 3.44 -6.74
N ALA A 92 2.56 4.50 -6.38
CA ALA A 92 1.68 4.49 -5.21
C ALA A 92 0.56 3.44 -5.33
N VAL A 93 -0.04 3.30 -6.52
CA VAL A 93 -1.01 2.25 -6.85
C VAL A 93 -0.38 0.86 -6.77
N GLU A 94 0.85 0.68 -7.22
CA GLU A 94 1.53 -0.61 -7.13
C GLU A 94 1.77 -1.03 -5.66
N ASP A 95 2.27 -0.10 -4.86
CA ASP A 95 2.82 -0.36 -3.54
C ASP A 95 1.77 -0.42 -2.42
N HIS A 96 0.54 0.05 -2.63
CA HIS A 96 -0.49 0.10 -1.58
C HIS A 96 -0.75 -1.26 -0.91
N THR A 97 -0.57 -2.36 -1.65
CA THR A 97 -0.80 -3.73 -1.15
C THR A 97 0.31 -4.26 -0.25
N THR A 98 1.56 -3.87 -0.51
CA THR A 98 2.74 -4.47 0.15
C THR A 98 3.62 -3.46 0.88
N GLY A 99 3.26 -2.19 0.87
CA GLY A 99 4.02 -1.13 1.51
C GLY A 99 4.88 -0.31 0.53
N PRO A 100 5.06 1.00 0.77
CA PRO A 100 5.95 1.86 0.00
C PRO A 100 7.41 1.39 0.03
N ARG A 101 8.12 1.54 -1.09
CA ARG A 101 9.55 1.22 -1.22
C ARG A 101 10.50 2.36 -0.78
N GLY A 102 9.95 3.49 -0.34
CA GLY A 102 10.69 4.73 -0.10
C GLY A 102 10.78 5.62 -1.35
N GLY A 103 11.17 6.87 -1.18
CA GLY A 103 11.35 7.84 -2.28
C GLY A 103 10.07 8.44 -2.87
N ASN A 104 8.90 7.86 -2.58
CA ASN A 104 7.60 8.35 -3.02
C ASN A 104 6.66 8.57 -1.82
N PRO A 105 6.53 9.80 -1.30
CA PRO A 105 5.68 10.08 -0.15
C PRO A 105 4.18 9.95 -0.46
N VAL A 106 3.75 10.05 -1.72
CA VAL A 106 2.36 9.80 -2.13
C VAL A 106 1.97 8.35 -1.86
N ALA A 107 2.89 7.40 -2.08
CA ALA A 107 2.65 6.00 -1.74
C ALA A 107 2.38 5.80 -0.24
N ALA A 108 3.03 6.59 0.63
CA ALA A 108 2.76 6.56 2.07
C ALA A 108 1.35 7.06 2.38
N CYS A 109 0.92 8.18 1.77
CA CYS A 109 -0.43 8.70 1.92
C CYS A 109 -1.50 7.65 1.55
N VAL A 110 -1.35 7.00 0.39
CA VAL A 110 -2.31 5.98 -0.07
C VAL A 110 -2.29 4.74 0.81
N TYR A 111 -1.10 4.25 1.19
CA TYR A 111 -0.97 3.09 2.06
C TYR A 111 -1.63 3.30 3.43
N ILE A 112 -1.39 4.46 4.04
CA ILE A 112 -2.01 4.83 5.31
C ILE A 112 -3.52 5.00 5.14
N ALA A 113 -3.96 5.68 4.09
CA ALA A 113 -5.39 5.89 3.84
C ALA A 113 -6.14 4.57 3.66
N ASP A 114 -5.62 3.61 2.88
CA ASP A 114 -6.29 2.31 2.65
C ASP A 114 -6.52 1.51 3.95
N VAL A 115 -5.58 1.56 4.89
CA VAL A 115 -5.70 0.84 6.17
C VAL A 115 -6.47 1.60 7.24
N SER A 116 -6.67 2.91 7.10
CA SER A 116 -7.19 3.79 8.16
C SER A 116 -8.38 4.68 7.76
N GLU A 117 -8.88 4.52 6.54
CA GLU A 117 -10.09 5.22 6.09
C GLU A 117 -11.26 4.98 7.05
N PRO A 118 -12.11 6.00 7.33
CA PRO A 118 -13.09 5.94 8.43
C PRO A 118 -14.05 4.74 8.41
N GLY A 119 -14.39 4.23 7.23
CA GLY A 119 -15.26 3.07 7.05
C GLY A 119 -14.63 1.73 7.48
N ARG A 120 -13.32 1.67 7.71
CA ARG A 120 -12.65 0.51 8.32
C ARG A 120 -13.04 0.31 9.78
N GLY A 121 -13.40 1.38 10.49
CA GLY A 121 -13.73 1.34 11.92
C GLY A 121 -12.55 1.00 12.85
N VAL A 122 -11.32 1.01 12.33
CA VAL A 122 -10.06 0.74 13.06
C VAL A 122 -8.98 1.72 12.62
N ASN A 123 -7.84 1.75 13.31
CA ASN A 123 -6.67 2.55 12.94
C ASN A 123 -6.91 4.07 12.92
N ALA A 124 -7.87 4.58 13.71
CA ALA A 124 -8.14 6.02 13.82
C ALA A 124 -6.91 6.80 14.31
N ASP A 125 -6.16 6.21 15.23
CA ASP A 125 -4.88 6.73 15.74
C ASP A 125 -3.83 6.89 14.64
N ILE A 126 -3.76 5.94 13.69
CA ILE A 126 -2.84 6.03 12.54
C ILE A 126 -3.26 7.17 11.62
N ARG A 127 -4.57 7.29 11.34
CA ARG A 127 -5.10 8.37 10.50
C ARG A 127 -4.82 9.75 11.09
N GLU A 128 -5.07 9.92 12.39
CA GLU A 128 -4.85 11.18 13.10
C GLU A 128 -3.36 11.54 13.13
N LEU A 129 -2.49 10.56 13.41
CA LEU A 129 -1.05 10.75 13.36
C LEU A 129 -0.56 11.16 11.97
N ALA A 130 -1.16 10.63 10.90
CA ALA A 130 -0.76 10.94 9.53
C ALA A 130 -0.98 12.41 9.14
N LEU A 131 -1.84 13.12 9.85
CA LEU A 131 -2.09 14.55 9.61
C LEU A 131 -1.03 15.46 10.24
N CYS A 132 -0.14 14.93 11.09
CA CYS A 132 0.92 15.72 11.72
C CYS A 132 2.32 15.10 11.58
N ASP A 133 2.42 13.79 11.38
CA ASP A 133 3.67 13.06 11.15
C ASP A 133 3.44 11.85 10.24
N LEU A 134 3.63 12.07 8.92
CA LEU A 134 3.50 11.03 7.90
C LEU A 134 4.45 9.84 8.14
N GLY A 135 5.69 10.10 8.60
CA GLY A 135 6.69 9.08 8.80
C GLY A 135 6.34 8.16 9.96
N ALA A 136 5.97 8.72 11.11
CA ALA A 136 5.52 7.96 12.27
C ALA A 136 4.23 7.18 11.97
N ALA A 137 3.28 7.79 11.24
CA ALA A 137 2.06 7.12 10.81
C ALA A 137 2.34 5.94 9.87
N LEU A 138 3.25 6.09 8.90
CA LEU A 138 3.64 5.01 8.00
C LEU A 138 4.27 3.85 8.77
N ASN A 139 5.20 4.13 9.68
CA ASN A 139 5.83 3.11 10.52
C ASN A 139 4.76 2.33 11.31
N ARG A 140 3.83 3.04 11.94
CA ARG A 140 2.73 2.44 12.70
C ARG A 140 1.77 1.62 11.82
N ALA A 141 1.50 2.07 10.60
CA ALA A 141 0.70 1.34 9.62
C ALA A 141 1.36 0.03 9.18
N ILE A 142 2.68 0.03 8.95
CA ILE A 142 3.45 -1.16 8.60
C ILE A 142 3.44 -2.16 9.77
N VAL A 143 3.73 -1.70 10.99
CA VAL A 143 3.68 -2.54 12.21
C VAL A 143 2.29 -3.14 12.42
N SER A 144 1.23 -2.33 12.29
CA SER A 144 -0.16 -2.76 12.44
C SER A 144 -0.51 -3.88 11.45
N LYS A 145 -0.12 -3.72 10.17
CA LYS A 145 -0.37 -4.73 9.13
C LYS A 145 0.37 -6.05 9.39
N VAL A 146 1.65 -5.98 9.73
CA VAL A 146 2.45 -7.19 10.03
C VAL A 146 1.90 -7.92 11.25
N THR A 147 1.62 -7.18 12.33
CA THR A 147 1.03 -7.74 13.55
C THR A 147 -0.31 -8.40 13.29
N TYR A 148 -1.18 -7.76 12.50
CA TYR A 148 -2.46 -8.33 12.10
C TYR A 148 -2.30 -9.64 11.33
N LEU A 149 -1.45 -9.67 10.31
CA LEU A 149 -1.23 -10.87 9.49
C LEU A 149 -0.67 -12.03 10.33
N GLN A 150 0.34 -11.76 11.16
CA GLN A 150 0.95 -12.75 12.05
C GLN A 150 -0.05 -13.27 13.08
N GLY A 151 -0.83 -12.40 13.71
CA GLY A 151 -1.87 -12.78 14.67
C GLY A 151 -3.00 -13.63 14.06
N ARG A 152 -3.16 -13.58 12.73
CA ARG A 152 -4.09 -14.41 11.96
C ARG A 152 -3.47 -15.67 11.37
N GLY A 153 -2.18 -15.92 11.60
CA GLY A 153 -1.44 -17.02 11.00
C GLY A 153 -1.27 -16.90 9.48
N ILE A 154 -1.43 -15.69 8.92
CA ILE A 154 -1.28 -15.41 7.49
C ILE A 154 0.18 -15.07 7.20
N GLN A 155 0.76 -15.68 6.16
CA GLN A 155 2.12 -15.37 5.74
C GLN A 155 2.23 -13.90 5.28
N VAL A 156 3.28 -13.22 5.74
CA VAL A 156 3.54 -11.82 5.37
C VAL A 156 4.32 -11.78 4.06
N HIS A 157 3.86 -10.98 3.11
CA HIS A 157 4.51 -10.83 1.81
C HIS A 157 5.96 -10.32 1.96
N PRO A 158 6.94 -10.84 1.20
CA PRO A 158 8.34 -10.41 1.31
C PRO A 158 8.56 -8.91 1.14
N ARG A 159 7.82 -8.23 0.24
CA ARG A 159 7.86 -6.76 0.09
C ARG A 159 7.43 -6.04 1.39
N THR A 160 6.38 -6.53 2.06
CA THR A 160 5.94 -5.99 3.35
C THR A 160 6.98 -6.23 4.45
N LEU A 161 7.60 -7.41 4.48
CA LEU A 161 8.69 -7.70 5.43
C LEU A 161 9.92 -6.81 5.21
N ARG A 162 10.26 -6.48 3.96
CA ARG A 162 11.34 -5.52 3.69
C ARG A 162 11.02 -4.14 4.26
N ALA A 163 9.80 -3.64 4.06
CA ALA A 163 9.37 -2.37 4.64
C ALA A 163 9.39 -2.41 6.18
N TYR A 164 8.97 -3.53 6.77
CA TYR A 164 8.98 -3.75 8.22
C TYR A 164 10.40 -3.81 8.82
N HIS A 165 11.32 -4.53 8.19
CA HIS A 165 12.71 -4.61 8.65
C HIS A 165 13.51 -3.33 8.40
N ALA A 166 13.05 -2.45 7.53
CA ALA A 166 13.66 -1.14 7.30
C ALA A 166 13.23 -0.08 8.33
N LEU A 167 12.30 -0.42 9.24
CA LEU A 167 11.84 0.51 10.27
C LEU A 167 12.99 0.83 11.25
N PRO A 168 13.08 2.07 11.78
CA PRO A 168 14.17 2.48 12.67
C PRO A 168 14.31 1.62 13.94
N GLU A 169 13.22 1.03 14.43
CA GLU A 169 13.18 0.17 15.61
C GLU A 169 13.65 -1.27 15.34
N PHE A 170 13.79 -1.65 14.06
CA PHE A 170 14.27 -2.94 13.58
C PHE A 170 15.67 -2.82 12.96
N CYS A 171 16.61 -2.18 13.65
CA CYS A 171 18.02 -2.45 13.37
C CYS A 171 18.33 -3.84 13.97
N PRO A 172 18.55 -4.91 13.18
CA PRO A 172 19.14 -6.12 13.76
C PRO A 172 20.46 -5.71 14.42
N PRO A 173 20.83 -6.27 15.59
CA PRO A 173 22.17 -6.04 16.12
C PRO A 173 23.16 -6.33 15.00
N ALA A 174 24.08 -5.39 14.77
CA ALA A 174 25.15 -5.58 13.82
C ALA A 174 25.72 -6.98 14.06
N CYS A 175 25.73 -7.83 13.03
CA CYS A 175 26.46 -9.08 13.12
C CYS A 175 27.92 -8.71 13.42
N ASP A 176 28.32 -8.89 14.68
CA ASP A 176 29.72 -8.98 15.07
C ASP A 176 30.32 -10.14 14.27
N LEU A 177 30.89 -9.81 13.10
CA LEU A 177 31.82 -10.71 12.45
C LEU A 177 33.07 -10.73 13.35
N PRO A 178 33.44 -11.87 13.95
CA PRO A 178 34.67 -11.93 14.72
C PRO A 178 35.82 -11.60 13.78
N GLY A 179 36.57 -10.57 14.17
CA GLY A 179 37.78 -10.14 13.47
C GLY A 179 38.70 -11.33 13.27
N VAL A 180 39.01 -11.61 12.01
CA VAL A 180 40.13 -12.46 11.64
C VAL A 180 41.39 -11.67 11.97
N SER A 181 42.01 -12.02 13.09
CA SER A 181 43.44 -11.76 13.35
C SER A 181 44.23 -13.01 12.97
#